data_AF-A0A059WT92-F1
#
_entry.id   AF-A0A059WT92-F1
#
_cell.length_a   1.000
_cell.length_b   1.000
_cell.length_c   1.000
_cell.angle_alpha   90.00
_cell.angle_beta   90.00
_cell.angle_gamma   90.00
#
_symmetry.space_group_name_H-M   'P 1'
#
loop_
_entity.id
_entity.type
_entity.pdbx_description
1 polymer ?
#
loop_
_entity_poly.entity_id
_entity_poly.type
_entity_poly.pdbx_seq_one_letter_code
_entity_poly.pdbx_strand_id
1 'polypeptide(L)'
;MRYVVAIVAICSIVSILSPGQASAHAFLDTSDPQANTVLATWPQLISMRFTESLEHSYTQANLFDGAGKQIDGTSFAFDPNDPNLMTLTVPANLANGTYTVVYRTLSEDDGHSAQGYFAFTVGTQADVINVIPPPATTASGPPQWLKTISRWIPLIGLAICVAV
;
A
#
# COMPACT_ATOMS: atom_id res chain seq x y z
N MET A 1 39.57 -5.26 -29.86
CA MET A 1 39.46 -6.55 -29.12
C MET A 1 39.45 -6.39 -27.60
N ARG A 2 40.39 -5.63 -27.01
CA ARG A 2 40.50 -5.40 -25.55
C ARG A 2 39.24 -4.79 -24.91
N TYR A 3 38.66 -3.78 -25.57
CA TYR A 3 37.44 -3.12 -25.11
C TYR A 3 36.20 -4.00 -25.25
N VAL A 4 36.15 -4.87 -26.26
CA VAL A 4 35.01 -5.80 -26.47
C VAL A 4 34.99 -6.86 -25.37
N VAL A 5 36.15 -7.40 -24.98
CA VAL A 5 36.25 -8.34 -23.86
C VAL A 5 35.88 -7.67 -22.53
N ALA A 6 36.30 -6.42 -22.31
CA ALA A 6 35.95 -5.66 -21.11
C ALA A 6 34.45 -5.37 -21.04
N ILE A 7 33.82 -4.96 -22.16
CA ILE A 7 32.37 -4.72 -22.23
C ILE A 7 31.58 -6.01 -21.99
N VAL A 8 31.98 -7.12 -22.61
CA VAL A 8 31.33 -8.43 -22.40
C VAL A 8 31.48 -8.90 -20.96
N ALA A 9 32.65 -8.69 -20.33
CA ALA A 9 32.88 -9.03 -18.93
C ALA A 9 32.02 -8.17 -17.98
N ILE A 10 31.91 -6.87 -18.23
CA ILE A 10 31.06 -5.96 -17.43
C ILE A 10 29.57 -6.33 -17.59
N CYS A 11 29.09 -6.57 -18.80
CA CYS A 11 27.71 -7.01 -19.03
C CYS A 11 27.42 -8.36 -18.36
N SER A 12 28.40 -9.28 -18.34
CA SER A 12 28.25 -10.58 -17.68
C SER A 12 28.18 -10.44 -16.15
N ILE A 13 29.00 -9.56 -15.56
CA ILE A 13 28.97 -9.27 -14.12
C ILE A 13 27.64 -8.63 -13.70
N VAL A 14 27.12 -7.69 -14.48
CA VAL A 14 25.82 -7.04 -14.22
C VAL A 14 24.66 -8.04 -14.31
N SER A 15 24.75 -9.05 -15.18
CA SER A 15 23.68 -10.05 -15.36
C SER A 15 23.58 -11.05 -14.20
N ILE A 16 24.62 -11.20 -13.38
CA ILE A 16 24.64 -12.11 -12.21
C ILE A 16 24.00 -11.42 -10.98
N LEU A 17 23.90 -10.09 -10.97
CA LEU A 17 23.10 -9.36 -9.99
C LEU A 17 21.62 -9.44 -10.40
N SER A 18 20.99 -10.60 -10.23
CA SER A 18 19.53 -10.65 -10.20
C SER A 18 19.06 -9.88 -8.97
N PRO A 19 18.32 -8.76 -9.10
CA PRO A 19 17.67 -8.19 -7.93
C PRO A 19 16.77 -9.29 -7.36
N GLY A 20 16.88 -9.54 -6.05
CA GLY A 20 15.92 -10.41 -5.37
C GLY A 20 14.50 -9.91 -5.66
N GLN A 21 13.51 -10.81 -5.60
CA GLN A 21 12.11 -10.39 -5.58
C GLN A 21 11.87 -9.57 -4.31
N ALA A 22 12.16 -8.27 -4.37
CA ALA A 22 11.71 -7.32 -3.37
C ALA A 22 10.20 -7.20 -3.58
N SER A 23 9.42 -7.45 -2.52
CA SER A 23 8.00 -7.13 -2.51
C SER A 23 7.90 -5.62 -2.53
N ALA A 24 7.86 -5.04 -3.72
CA ALA A 24 8.04 -3.62 -3.92
C ALA A 24 6.80 -2.79 -3.53
N HIS A 25 5.68 -3.40 -3.16
CA HIS A 25 4.47 -2.62 -2.85
C HIS A 25 4.29 -2.51 -1.33
N ALA A 26 3.82 -1.34 -0.88
CA ALA A 26 3.39 -1.09 0.50
C ALA A 26 2.07 -1.84 0.82
N PHE A 27 2.16 -3.14 1.05
CA PHE A 27 1.06 -3.99 1.50
C PHE A 27 0.90 -3.92 3.02
N LEU A 28 -0.31 -4.19 3.51
CA LEU A 28 -0.54 -4.32 4.95
C LEU A 28 0.18 -5.56 5.46
N ASP A 29 1.08 -5.38 6.42
CA ASP A 29 1.81 -6.45 7.11
C ASP A 29 1.02 -6.89 8.35
N THR A 30 0.69 -5.94 9.23
CA THR A 30 -0.04 -6.21 10.47
C THR A 30 -1.00 -5.07 10.83
N SER A 31 -2.08 -5.39 11.53
CA SER A 31 -3.01 -4.40 12.09
C SER A 31 -3.35 -4.71 13.55
N ASP A 32 -3.69 -3.66 14.29
CA ASP A 32 -4.39 -3.76 15.58
C ASP A 32 -5.61 -2.83 15.53
N PRO A 33 -6.85 -3.34 15.55
CA PRO A 33 -7.22 -4.76 15.69
C PRO A 33 -6.73 -5.67 14.58
N GLN A 34 -6.38 -6.91 14.92
CA GLN A 34 -6.01 -7.93 13.94
C GLN A 34 -7.20 -8.29 13.05
N ALA A 35 -6.92 -8.56 11.77
CA ALA A 35 -7.94 -8.97 10.80
C ALA A 35 -8.77 -10.17 11.31
N ASN A 36 -10.09 -10.06 11.14
CA ASN A 36 -11.13 -11.00 11.56
C ASN A 36 -11.26 -11.22 13.07
N THR A 37 -10.64 -10.36 13.89
CA THR A 37 -10.81 -10.41 15.35
C THR A 37 -12.19 -9.93 15.78
N VAL A 38 -12.76 -10.58 16.80
CA VAL A 38 -13.94 -10.11 17.53
C VAL A 38 -13.49 -9.43 18.82
N LEU A 39 -13.71 -8.13 18.92
CA LEU A 39 -13.39 -7.30 20.08
C LEU A 39 -14.59 -7.21 21.02
N ALA A 40 -14.37 -7.39 22.31
CA ALA A 40 -15.40 -7.15 23.31
C ALA A 40 -15.75 -5.66 23.45
N THR A 41 -14.79 -4.77 23.16
CA THR A 41 -14.92 -3.32 23.35
C THR A 41 -14.47 -2.55 22.12
N TRP A 42 -15.15 -1.42 21.86
CA TRP A 42 -14.85 -0.52 20.75
C TRP A 42 -13.42 0.08 20.85
N PRO A 43 -12.57 -0.04 19.82
CA PRO A 43 -11.26 0.61 19.79
C PRO A 43 -11.41 2.10 19.45
N GLN A 44 -10.57 2.97 20.03
CA GLN A 44 -10.52 4.39 19.64
C GLN A 44 -9.52 4.65 18.51
N LEU A 45 -8.57 3.74 18.32
CA LEU A 45 -7.48 3.83 17.38
C LEU A 45 -7.32 2.47 16.70
N ILE A 46 -7.09 2.50 15.40
CA ILE A 46 -6.71 1.34 14.61
C ILE A 46 -5.32 1.61 14.06
N SER A 47 -4.36 0.73 14.33
CA SER A 47 -3.00 0.81 13.80
C SER A 47 -2.81 -0.15 12.64
N MET A 48 -2.07 0.28 11.62
CA MET A 48 -1.79 -0.46 10.41
C MET A 48 -0.32 -0.28 10.06
N ARG A 49 0.45 -1.37 10.08
CA ARG A 49 1.85 -1.39 9.67
C ARG A 49 1.97 -2.03 8.30
N PHE A 50 2.75 -1.41 7.44
CA PHE A 50 2.95 -1.80 6.05
C PHE A 50 4.35 -2.37 5.82
N THR A 51 4.52 -3.05 4.70
CA THR A 51 5.80 -3.66 4.31
C THR A 51 6.85 -2.64 3.88
N GLU A 52 6.44 -1.41 3.55
CA GLU A 52 7.29 -0.34 3.02
C GLU A 52 6.85 1.04 3.51
N SER A 53 7.71 2.02 3.27
CA SER A 53 7.50 3.43 3.61
C SER A 53 6.32 4.00 2.80
N LEU A 54 5.49 4.82 3.45
CA LEU A 54 4.27 5.37 2.85
C LEU A 54 4.47 6.80 2.34
N GLU A 55 4.15 7.04 1.06
CA GLU A 55 3.97 8.41 0.58
C GLU A 55 2.65 8.98 1.10
N HIS A 56 2.76 10.00 1.95
CA HIS A 56 1.66 10.55 2.75
C HIS A 56 0.57 11.25 1.92
N SER A 57 0.93 11.85 0.78
CA SER A 57 -0.01 12.68 0.00
C SER A 57 -1.07 11.87 -0.75
N TYR A 58 -0.82 10.57 -0.94
CA TYR A 58 -1.69 9.67 -1.70
C TYR A 58 -2.30 8.56 -0.83
N THR A 59 -1.59 8.18 0.24
CA THR A 59 -2.03 7.12 1.14
C THR A 59 -3.23 7.56 1.98
N GLN A 60 -4.25 6.70 2.07
CA GLN A 60 -5.49 6.99 2.79
C GLN A 60 -6.15 5.71 3.30
N ALA A 61 -6.94 5.84 4.37
CA ALA A 61 -7.75 4.77 4.93
C ALA A 61 -9.12 5.29 5.37
N ASN A 62 -10.14 4.45 5.22
CA ASN A 62 -11.52 4.75 5.57
C ASN A 62 -12.15 3.55 6.29
N LEU A 63 -13.05 3.81 7.23
CA LEU A 63 -13.81 2.79 7.95
C LEU A 63 -15.23 2.71 7.40
N PHE A 64 -15.75 1.50 7.27
CA PHE A 64 -17.11 1.20 6.83
C PHE A 64 -17.81 0.30 7.84
N ASP A 65 -19.12 0.50 8.02
CA ASP A 65 -19.96 -0.43 8.78
C ASP A 65 -20.32 -1.68 7.97
N GLY A 66 -21.03 -2.60 8.63
CA GLY A 66 -21.47 -3.85 8.03
C GLY A 66 -22.47 -3.71 6.86
N ALA A 67 -23.08 -2.53 6.69
CA ALA A 67 -23.92 -2.21 5.55
C ALA A 67 -23.14 -1.58 4.39
N GLY A 68 -21.82 -1.41 4.53
CA GLY A 68 -20.96 -0.75 3.54
C GLY A 68 -21.08 0.76 3.56
N LYS A 69 -21.69 1.36 4.61
CA LYS A 69 -21.73 2.81 4.77
C LYS A 69 -20.42 3.27 5.41
N GLN A 70 -19.79 4.27 4.80
CA GLN A 70 -18.60 4.90 5.38
C GLN A 70 -18.96 5.54 6.73
N ILE A 71 -18.13 5.30 7.73
CA ILE A 71 -18.24 5.94 9.04
C ILE A 71 -17.67 7.36 8.94
N ASP A 72 -18.49 8.34 9.31
CA ASP A 72 -18.09 9.74 9.36
C ASP A 72 -17.21 10.03 10.59
N GLY A 73 -16.43 11.11 10.53
CA GLY A 73 -15.59 11.54 11.66
C GLY A 73 -14.34 10.70 11.90
N THR A 74 -13.98 9.80 10.98
CA THR A 74 -12.68 9.13 10.99
C THR A 74 -11.59 10.04 10.43
N SER A 75 -10.39 9.97 11.01
CA SER A 75 -9.19 10.65 10.48
C SER A 75 -7.98 9.73 10.57
N PHE A 76 -7.02 9.89 9.66
CA PHE A 76 -5.79 9.11 9.68
C PHE A 76 -4.55 10.00 9.87
N ALA A 77 -3.50 9.41 10.40
CA ALA A 77 -2.20 10.03 10.59
C ALA A 77 -1.08 9.02 10.34
N PHE A 78 0.10 9.53 9.99
CA PHE A 78 1.32 8.76 9.80
C PHE A 78 2.23 8.95 11.01
N ASP A 79 2.94 7.91 11.41
CA ASP A 79 3.88 8.00 12.53
C ASP A 79 5.15 8.77 12.09
N PRO A 80 5.58 9.81 12.83
CA PRO A 80 6.77 10.58 12.47
C PRO A 80 8.10 9.83 12.69
N ASN A 81 8.09 8.71 13.41
CA ASN A 81 9.26 7.90 13.74
C ASN A 81 9.25 6.52 13.07
N ASP A 82 8.11 6.10 12.49
CA ASP A 82 7.98 4.84 11.76
C ASP A 82 7.28 5.09 10.40
N PRO A 83 8.03 5.15 9.29
CA PRO A 83 7.48 5.46 7.96
C PRO A 83 6.52 4.38 7.43
N ASN A 84 6.49 3.21 8.06
CA ASN A 84 5.62 2.10 7.68
C ASN A 84 4.33 2.08 8.51
N LEU A 85 4.13 3.00 9.44
CA LEU A 85 3.02 2.98 10.38
C LEU A 85 2.00 4.08 10.09
N MET A 86 0.75 3.67 9.94
CA MET A 86 -0.41 4.54 9.81
C MET A 86 -1.41 4.23 10.92
N THR A 87 -2.07 5.27 11.43
CA THR A 87 -3.15 5.12 12.41
C THR A 87 -4.44 5.73 11.88
N LEU A 88 -5.56 5.11 12.23
CA LEU A 88 -6.91 5.59 11.94
C LEU A 88 -7.63 5.83 13.27
N THR A 89 -7.89 7.11 13.56
CA THR A 89 -8.71 7.53 14.70
C THR A 89 -10.18 7.38 14.31
N VAL A 90 -10.96 6.77 15.19
CA VAL A 90 -12.38 6.45 14.93
C VAL A 90 -13.28 7.10 16.00
N PRO A 91 -14.53 7.47 15.66
CA PRO A 91 -15.47 8.03 16.64
C PRO A 91 -15.80 7.02 17.73
N ALA A 92 -16.18 7.50 18.91
CA ALA A 92 -16.52 6.63 20.04
C ALA A 92 -17.91 5.99 19.90
N ASN A 93 -18.09 4.83 20.53
CA ASN A 93 -19.39 4.19 20.79
C ASN A 93 -20.23 3.90 19.52
N LEU A 94 -19.58 3.39 18.47
CA LEU A 94 -20.35 2.81 17.36
C LEU A 94 -21.05 1.52 17.81
N ALA A 95 -22.10 1.15 17.08
CA ALA A 95 -22.90 -0.04 17.40
C ALA A 95 -22.06 -1.32 17.31
N ASN A 96 -22.49 -2.39 17.98
CA ASN A 96 -21.91 -3.71 17.74
C ASN A 96 -22.15 -4.12 16.28
N GLY A 97 -21.18 -4.84 15.71
CA GLY A 97 -21.21 -5.23 14.31
C GLY A 97 -19.83 -5.44 13.72
N THR A 98 -19.81 -5.88 12.46
CA THR A 98 -18.57 -6.01 11.68
C THR A 98 -18.26 -4.70 10.97
N TYR A 99 -17.01 -4.29 11.04
CA TYR A 99 -16.47 -3.07 10.45
C TYR A 99 -15.34 -3.44 9.50
N THR A 100 -15.19 -2.64 8.45
CA THR A 100 -14.17 -2.86 7.41
C THR A 100 -13.31 -1.63 7.26
N VAL A 101 -12.00 -1.80 7.42
CA VAL A 101 -11.02 -0.79 7.05
C VAL A 101 -10.63 -1.03 5.61
N VAL A 102 -10.75 -0.01 4.78
CA VAL A 102 -10.34 -0.02 3.38
C VAL A 102 -9.21 0.99 3.25
N TYR A 103 -8.10 0.58 2.67
CA TYR A 103 -6.92 1.42 2.52
C TYR A 103 -6.41 1.42 1.08
N ARG A 104 -5.74 2.51 0.74
CA ARG A 104 -4.96 2.68 -0.47
C ARG A 104 -3.62 3.29 -0.07
N THR A 105 -2.54 2.72 -0.58
CA THR A 105 -1.17 3.14 -0.28
C THR A 105 -0.44 3.53 -1.56
N LEU A 106 0.60 4.34 -1.40
CA LEU A 106 1.65 4.55 -2.39
C LEU A 106 2.98 4.31 -1.68
N SER A 107 3.78 3.39 -2.21
CA SER A 107 5.14 3.16 -1.70
C SER A 107 6.02 4.36 -2.02
N GLU A 108 6.74 4.87 -1.02
CA GLU A 108 7.84 5.83 -1.23
C GLU A 108 9.05 5.14 -1.88
N ASP A 109 9.21 3.84 -1.65
CA ASP A 109 10.38 3.06 -2.07
C ASP A 109 10.32 2.66 -3.56
N ASP A 110 9.14 2.29 -4.07
CA ASP A 110 8.98 1.83 -5.47
C ASP A 110 8.02 2.67 -6.34
N GLY A 111 7.25 3.58 -5.73
CA GLY A 111 6.32 4.47 -6.42
C GLY A 111 5.05 3.81 -6.98
N HIS A 112 4.71 2.58 -6.58
CA HIS A 112 3.49 1.89 -6.98
C HIS A 112 2.40 1.97 -5.91
N SER A 113 1.16 2.05 -6.39
CA SER A 113 -0.01 2.06 -5.52
C SER A 113 -0.47 0.65 -5.22
N ALA A 114 -0.83 0.39 -3.96
CA ALA A 114 -1.56 -0.81 -3.57
C ALA A 114 -2.89 -0.44 -2.91
N GLN A 115 -3.77 -1.44 -2.80
CA GLN A 115 -5.06 -1.29 -2.16
C GLN A 115 -5.44 -2.59 -1.48
N GLY A 116 -6.19 -2.50 -0.40
CA GLY A 116 -6.67 -3.66 0.33
C GLY A 116 -7.70 -3.29 1.37
N TYR A 117 -8.11 -4.30 2.12
CA TYR A 117 -9.06 -4.16 3.20
C TYR A 117 -8.84 -5.25 4.24
N PHE A 118 -9.30 -5.00 5.45
CA PHE A 118 -9.49 -6.02 6.47
C PHE A 118 -10.73 -5.69 7.30
N ALA A 119 -11.32 -6.71 7.90
CA ALA A 119 -12.48 -6.57 8.75
C ALA A 119 -12.17 -6.91 10.20
N PHE A 120 -12.93 -6.37 11.13
CA PHE A 120 -12.97 -6.78 12.54
C PHE A 120 -14.41 -6.62 13.04
N THR A 121 -14.76 -7.28 14.13
CA THR A 121 -16.11 -7.23 14.70
C THR A 121 -16.05 -6.68 16.11
N VAL A 122 -17.00 -5.85 16.51
CA VAL A 122 -17.17 -5.39 17.89
C VAL A 122 -18.45 -5.97 18.47
N GLY A 123 -18.36 -6.51 19.68
CA GLY A 123 -19.44 -7.21 20.37
C GLY A 123 -19.10 -8.68 20.57
N THR A 124 -19.88 -9.55 19.93
CA THR A 124 -19.80 -11.01 20.11
C THR A 124 -19.68 -11.73 18.77
N GLN A 125 -19.44 -13.04 18.82
CA GLN A 125 -19.41 -13.89 17.64
C GLN A 125 -20.74 -13.86 16.85
N ALA A 126 -21.86 -13.54 17.51
CA ALA A 126 -23.17 -13.42 16.86
C ALA A 126 -23.31 -12.18 15.97
N ASP A 127 -22.44 -11.17 16.16
CA ASP A 127 -22.42 -9.92 15.40
C ASP A 127 -21.55 -9.98 14.13
N VAL A 128 -20.91 -11.14 13.89
CA VAL A 128 -20.07 -11.37 12.71
C VAL A 128 -20.95 -11.52 11.48
N ILE A 129 -20.67 -10.70 10.46
CA ILE A 129 -21.31 -10.80 9.15
C ILE A 129 -20.26 -10.95 8.05
N ASN A 130 -20.65 -11.55 6.93
CA ASN A 130 -19.80 -11.58 5.75
C ASN A 130 -19.77 -10.20 5.10
N VAL A 131 -18.58 -9.59 5.07
CA VAL A 131 -18.35 -8.33 4.36
C VAL A 131 -18.13 -8.63 2.88
N ILE A 132 -18.87 -7.95 2.02
CA ILE A 132 -18.56 -7.89 0.58
C ILE A 132 -17.55 -6.74 0.40
N PRO A 133 -16.30 -6.99 0.01
CA PRO A 133 -15.33 -5.93 -0.18
C PRO A 133 -15.78 -4.94 -1.26
N PRO A 134 -15.53 -3.63 -1.08
CA PRO A 134 -15.79 -2.65 -2.13
C PRO A 134 -15.02 -3.03 -3.41
N PRO A 135 -15.60 -2.78 -4.60
CA PRO A 135 -14.91 -3.04 -5.87
C PRO A 135 -13.55 -2.33 -5.89
N ALA A 136 -12.52 -3.05 -6.33
CA ALA A 136 -11.20 -2.47 -6.49
C ALA A 136 -11.25 -1.32 -7.51
N THR A 137 -11.02 -0.09 -7.08
CA THR A 137 -10.92 1.05 -7.99
C THR A 137 -9.55 1.02 -8.66
N THR A 138 -9.48 0.41 -9.85
CA THR A 138 -8.31 0.58 -10.71
C THR A 138 -8.11 2.08 -10.93
N ALA A 139 -7.01 2.62 -10.41
CA ALA A 139 -6.64 4.00 -10.60
C ALA A 139 -6.63 4.32 -12.11
N SER A 140 -7.54 5.16 -12.57
CA SER A 140 -7.55 5.70 -13.93
C SER A 140 -6.35 6.65 -14.09
N GLY A 141 -5.17 6.08 -14.29
CA GLY A 141 -3.98 6.80 -14.71
C GLY A 141 -3.88 6.86 -16.24
N PRO A 142 -2.91 7.62 -16.78
CA PRO A 142 -2.58 7.55 -18.19
C PRO A 142 -2.32 6.09 -18.61
N PRO A 143 -2.64 5.72 -19.86
CA PRO A 143 -2.48 4.36 -20.34
C PRO A 143 -1.03 3.89 -20.18
N GLN A 144 -0.85 2.60 -19.87
CA GLN A 144 0.45 2.05 -19.45
C GLN A 144 1.60 2.34 -20.43
N TRP A 145 1.31 2.41 -21.73
CA TRP A 145 2.29 2.75 -22.75
C TRP A 145 2.86 4.17 -22.58
N LEU A 146 2.05 5.14 -22.12
CA LEU A 146 2.50 6.52 -21.94
C LEU A 146 3.44 6.64 -20.73
N LYS A 147 3.11 5.97 -19.62
CA LYS A 147 4.00 5.86 -18.45
C LYS A 147 5.31 5.16 -18.81
N THR A 148 5.22 4.15 -19.67
CA THR A 148 6.40 3.44 -20.18
C THR A 148 7.26 4.41 -20.97
N ILE A 149 6.74 5.06 -22.02
CA ILE A 149 7.50 5.99 -22.86
C ILE A 149 8.13 7.12 -22.04
N SER A 150 7.39 7.76 -21.12
CA SER A 150 7.93 8.85 -20.29
C SER A 150 9.13 8.41 -19.45
N ARG A 151 9.18 7.13 -19.04
CA ARG A 151 10.31 6.57 -18.28
C ARG A 151 11.55 6.37 -19.15
N TRP A 152 11.38 6.02 -20.43
CA TRP A 152 12.51 5.72 -21.32
C TRP A 152 13.14 6.95 -21.97
N ILE A 153 12.40 8.03 -22.17
CA ILE A 153 12.91 9.29 -22.76
C ILE A 153 14.18 9.82 -22.06
N PRO A 154 14.22 10.00 -20.72
CA PRO A 154 15.43 10.48 -20.04
C PRO A 154 16.58 9.48 -20.09
N LEU A 155 16.31 8.17 -20.10
CA LEU A 155 17.34 7.12 -20.23
C LEU A 155 18.00 7.14 -21.61
N ILE A 156 17.22 7.35 -22.67
CA ILE A 156 17.75 7.50 -24.03
C ILE A 156 18.62 8.77 -24.12
N GLY A 157 18.17 9.88 -23.52
CA GLY A 157 18.95 11.11 -23.44
C GLY A 157 20.31 10.90 -22.75
N LEU A 158 20.32 10.21 -21.59
CA LEU A 158 21.55 9.88 -20.87
C LEU A 158 22.49 9.00 -21.70
N ALA A 159 21.97 7.98 -22.38
CA ALA A 159 22.76 7.08 -23.22
C ALA A 159 23.45 7.82 -24.38
N ILE A 160 22.79 8.82 -24.96
CA ILE A 160 23.37 9.66 -26.02
C ILE A 160 24.50 10.54 -25.47
N CYS A 161 24.33 11.13 -24.28
CA CYS A 161 25.36 11.97 -23.66
C CYS A 161 26.64 11.22 -23.26
N VAL A 162 26.55 9.91 -22.98
CA VAL A 162 27.70 9.06 -22.65
C VAL A 162 28.39 8.51 -23.92
N ALA A 163 27.71 8.55 -25.07
CA ALA A 163 28.22 8.01 -26.34
C ALA A 163 29.02 9.04 -27.17
N VAL A 164 29.18 10.27 -26.68
CA VAL A 164 29.95 11.38 -27.29
C VAL A 164 31.12 11.72 -26.38
#